data_AF-A0A3N6WMJ7-F1
#
_entry.id   AF-A0A3N6WMJ7-F1
#
_cell.length_a   1.000
_cell.length_b   1.000
_cell.length_c   1.000
_cell.angle_alpha   90.00
_cell.angle_beta   90.00
_cell.angle_gamma   90.00
#
_symmetry.space_group_name_H-M   'P 1'
#
loop_
_entity.id
_entity.type
_entity.pdbx_description
1 polymer ?
#
loop_
_entity_poly.entity_id
_entity_poly.type
_entity_poly.pdbx_seq_one_letter_code
_entity_poly.pdbx_strand_id
1 'polypeptide(L)'
;MDLQVIGTSRFPEYDGLHHATPREFQRALQRERTLKRFGVDRAGYSNLDILGGLDQIVADAVEALGRTPGSHSTTVIRDELRRSSFTPSGYADLLRRLARFDRQESPRRRPASGAK
;
A
#
# COMPACT_ATOMS: atom_id res chain seq x y z
N MET A 1 -0.59 -12.59 -1.42
CA MET A 1 -1.12 -12.39 -0.06
C MET A 1 -0.08 -11.58 0.67
N ASP A 2 -0.47 -10.41 1.16
CA ASP A 2 0.48 -9.45 1.72
C ASP A 2 0.50 -9.52 3.24
N LEU A 3 -0.66 -9.80 3.84
CA LEU A 3 -0.84 -9.96 5.27
C LEU A 3 -1.64 -11.23 5.59
N GLN A 4 -1.54 -11.68 6.85
CA GLN A 4 -2.36 -12.74 7.43
C GLN A 4 -2.88 -12.29 8.79
N VAL A 5 -4.19 -12.45 9.02
CA VAL A 5 -4.75 -12.24 10.36
C VAL A 5 -4.51 -13.53 11.16
N ILE A 6 -3.55 -13.49 12.08
CA ILE A 6 -3.12 -14.66 12.88
C ILE A 6 -4.31 -15.28 13.61
N GLY A 7 -4.41 -16.61 13.58
CA GLY A 7 -5.51 -17.36 14.20
C GLY A 7 -6.75 -17.49 13.31
N THR A 8 -6.70 -16.99 12.07
CA THR A 8 -7.80 -17.07 11.10
C THR A 8 -7.27 -17.56 9.74
N SER A 9 -8.19 -17.92 8.84
CA SER A 9 -7.87 -18.16 7.43
C SER A 9 -8.00 -16.90 6.56
N ARG A 10 -8.02 -15.71 7.17
CA ARG A 10 -8.17 -14.41 6.50
C ARG A 10 -6.81 -13.85 6.07
N PHE A 11 -6.69 -13.51 4.79
CA PHE A 11 -5.50 -12.94 4.16
C PHE A 11 -5.83 -11.67 3.40
N PRO A 12 -5.56 -10.49 4.00
CA PRO A 12 -5.60 -9.22 3.29
C PRO A 12 -4.54 -9.13 2.18
N GLU A 13 -4.94 -8.60 1.04
CA GLU A 13 -4.08 -8.37 -0.13
C GLU A 13 -4.37 -6.99 -0.72
N TYR A 14 -3.32 -6.24 -1.02
CA TYR A 14 -3.40 -4.99 -1.76
C TYR A 14 -3.46 -5.30 -3.25
N ASP A 15 -4.62 -5.04 -3.86
CA ASP A 15 -4.88 -5.38 -5.26
C ASP A 15 -4.51 -4.25 -6.24
N GLY A 16 -4.12 -3.08 -5.73
CA GLY A 16 -3.85 -1.91 -6.55
C GLY A 16 -5.11 -1.39 -7.26
N LEU A 17 -4.90 -0.48 -8.21
CA LEU A 17 -5.97 0.11 -9.03
C LEU A 17 -5.63 -0.18 -10.50
N HIS A 18 -5.68 -1.46 -10.88
CA HIS A 18 -5.39 -1.89 -12.24
C HIS A 18 -6.68 -2.16 -13.02
N HIS A 19 -6.77 -1.61 -14.23
CA HIS A 19 -7.78 -2.01 -15.21
C HIS A 19 -7.46 -3.44 -15.70
N ALA A 20 -8.15 -4.43 -15.12
CA ALA A 20 -7.93 -5.82 -15.47
C ALA A 20 -8.40 -6.11 -16.90
N THR A 21 -7.52 -6.72 -17.69
CA THR A 21 -7.92 -7.34 -18.96
C THR A 21 -8.82 -8.56 -18.70
N PRO A 22 -9.64 -8.99 -19.67
CA PRO A 22 -10.51 -10.16 -19.49
C PRO A 22 -9.77 -11.43 -19.06
N ARG A 23 -8.50 -11.59 -19.49
CA ARG A 23 -7.66 -12.73 -19.12
C ARG A 23 -7.19 -12.66 -17.67
N GLU A 24 -6.88 -11.47 -17.16
CA GLU A 24 -6.51 -11.27 -15.76
C GLU A 24 -7.71 -11.47 -14.84
N PHE A 25 -8.90 -11.03 -15.25
CA PHE A 25 -10.13 -11.30 -14.51
C PHE A 25 -10.41 -12.81 -14.38
N GLN A 26 -10.26 -13.57 -15.47
CA GLN A 26 -10.43 -15.03 -15.42
C GLN A 26 -9.42 -15.72 -14.48
N ARG A 27 -8.16 -15.27 -14.48
CA ARG A 27 -7.13 -15.78 -13.56
C ARG A 27 -7.45 -15.42 -12.11
N ALA A 28 -7.90 -14.20 -11.85
CA ALA A 28 -8.33 -13.75 -10.52
C ALA A 28 -9.48 -14.63 -10.00
N LEU A 29 -10.50 -14.88 -10.82
CA LEU A 29 -11.61 -15.77 -10.46
C LEU A 29 -11.16 -17.22 -10.19
N GLN A 30 -10.25 -17.76 -11.01
CA GLN A 30 -9.71 -19.11 -10.79
C GLN A 30 -8.93 -19.19 -9.47
N ARG A 31 -8.14 -18.17 -9.18
CA ARG A 31 -7.39 -18.05 -7.92
C ARG A 31 -8.35 -17.96 -6.74
N GLU A 32 -9.38 -17.13 -6.79
CA GLU A 32 -10.37 -16.98 -5.73
C GLU A 32 -11.12 -18.28 -5.46
N ARG A 33 -11.54 -19.00 -6.53
CA ARG A 33 -12.17 -20.33 -6.40
C ARG A 33 -11.25 -21.35 -5.74
N THR A 34 -9.97 -21.32 -6.08
CA THR A 34 -8.97 -22.22 -5.51
C THR A 34 -8.77 -21.93 -4.02
N LEU A 35 -8.62 -20.66 -3.65
CA LEU A 35 -8.46 -20.24 -2.26
C LEU A 35 -9.68 -20.62 -1.41
N LYS A 36 -10.89 -20.37 -1.90
CA LYS A 36 -12.13 -20.78 -1.24
C LYS A 36 -12.19 -22.29 -1.00
N ARG A 37 -11.74 -23.12 -1.96
CA ARG A 37 -11.67 -24.58 -1.79
C ARG A 37 -10.73 -25.02 -0.67
N PHE A 38 -9.66 -24.27 -0.41
CA PHE A 38 -8.73 -24.53 0.69
C PHE A 38 -9.15 -23.85 2.00
N GLY A 39 -10.36 -23.31 2.09
CA GLY A 39 -10.86 -22.61 3.28
C GLY A 39 -10.17 -21.27 3.55
N VAL A 40 -9.47 -20.73 2.56
CA VAL A 40 -8.77 -19.45 2.65
C VAL A 40 -9.71 -18.32 2.24
N ASP A 41 -9.88 -17.34 3.11
CA ASP A 41 -10.62 -16.11 2.84
C ASP A 41 -9.65 -14.98 2.44
N ARG A 42 -9.75 -14.54 1.18
CA ARG A 42 -8.95 -13.44 0.65
C ARG A 42 -9.75 -12.15 0.70
N ALA A 43 -9.18 -11.12 1.33
CA ALA A 43 -9.74 -9.78 1.34
C ALA A 43 -8.89 -8.85 0.46
N GLY A 44 -9.42 -8.42 -0.68
CA GLY A 44 -8.74 -7.50 -1.59
C GLY A 44 -9.04 -6.04 -1.23
N TYR A 45 -8.01 -5.22 -1.12
CA TYR A 45 -8.13 -3.78 -0.84
C TYR A 45 -7.36 -2.94 -1.88
N SER A 46 -7.97 -1.86 -2.33
CA SER A 46 -7.36 -0.85 -3.20
C SER A 46 -6.69 0.27 -2.40
N ASN A 47 -6.01 1.18 -3.09
CA ASN A 47 -5.48 2.39 -2.45
C ASN A 47 -6.62 3.29 -1.95
N LEU A 48 -7.78 3.30 -2.60
CA LEU A 48 -8.93 4.06 -2.14
C LEU A 48 -9.46 3.50 -0.81
N ASP A 49 -9.47 2.18 -0.66
CA ASP A 49 -9.87 1.52 0.58
C ASP A 49 -8.87 1.82 1.71
N ILE A 50 -7.58 1.82 1.41
CA ILE A 50 -6.55 2.14 2.42
C ILE A 50 -6.62 3.61 2.83
N LEU A 51 -6.79 4.54 1.88
CA LEU A 51 -6.78 5.97 2.16
C LEU A 51 -8.10 6.46 2.79
N GLY A 52 -9.24 5.92 2.36
CA GLY A 52 -10.57 6.38 2.77
C GLY A 52 -11.31 5.43 3.71
N GLY A 53 -10.97 4.14 3.71
CA GLY A 53 -11.74 3.07 4.36
C GLY A 53 -10.97 2.30 5.43
N LEU A 54 -9.90 2.87 5.99
CA LEU A 54 -9.04 2.19 6.96
C LEU A 54 -9.80 1.57 8.15
N ASP A 55 -10.83 2.25 8.66
CA ASP A 55 -11.64 1.71 9.76
C ASP A 55 -12.38 0.43 9.35
N GLN A 56 -12.80 0.34 8.09
CA GLN A 56 -13.43 -0.87 7.56
C GLN A 56 -12.43 -2.03 7.46
N ILE A 57 -11.21 -1.77 6.98
CA ILE A 57 -10.14 -2.78 6.92
C ILE A 57 -9.86 -3.36 8.31
N VAL A 58 -9.82 -2.49 9.33
CA VAL A 58 -9.63 -2.93 10.72
C VAL A 58 -10.87 -3.66 11.24
N ALA A 59 -12.08 -3.18 10.95
CA ALA A 59 -13.32 -3.86 11.32
C ALA A 59 -13.40 -5.27 10.73
N ASP A 60 -13.03 -5.45 9.46
CA ASP A 60 -13.00 -6.74 8.77
C ASP A 60 -12.03 -7.73 9.45
N ALA A 61 -10.88 -7.24 9.93
CA ALA A 61 -9.91 -8.05 10.66
C ALA A 61 -10.42 -8.42 12.07
N VAL A 62 -11.12 -7.51 12.72
CA VAL A 62 -11.73 -7.71 14.05
C VAL A 62 -12.86 -8.72 13.97
N GLU A 63 -13.70 -8.62 12.95
CA GLU A 63 -14.76 -9.58 12.65
C GLU A 63 -14.17 -10.97 12.34
N ALA A 64 -13.11 -11.04 11.54
CA ALA A 64 -12.43 -12.31 11.25
C ALA A 64 -11.90 -13.02 12.51
N LEU A 65 -11.55 -12.24 13.55
CA LEU A 65 -11.15 -12.75 14.87
C LEU A 65 -12.33 -13.11 15.78
N GLY A 66 -13.58 -12.98 15.30
CA GLY A 66 -14.79 -13.18 16.09
C GLY A 66 -14.99 -12.13 17.19
N ARG A 67 -14.37 -10.95 17.06
CA ARG A 67 -14.45 -9.86 18.04
C ARG A 67 -15.47 -8.81 17.60
N THR A 68 -16.00 -8.05 18.56
CA THR A 68 -16.94 -6.97 18.27
C THR A 68 -16.22 -5.72 17.73
N PRO A 69 -16.61 -5.19 16.56
CA PRO A 69 -16.09 -3.93 16.04
C PRO A 69 -16.39 -2.76 17.00
N GLY A 70 -15.41 -1.88 17.23
CA GLY A 70 -15.63 -0.62 17.98
C GLY A 70 -14.61 -0.28 19.07
N SER A 71 -13.70 -1.20 19.44
CA SER A 71 -12.70 -0.95 20.51
C SER A 71 -11.29 -0.64 20.01
N HIS A 72 -11.08 -0.58 18.70
CA HIS A 72 -9.74 -0.54 18.11
C HIS A 72 -9.39 0.87 17.63
N SER A 73 -8.27 1.39 18.10
CA SER A 73 -7.76 2.68 17.66
C SER A 73 -7.07 2.55 16.31
N THR A 74 -7.51 3.33 15.33
CA THR A 74 -6.82 3.52 14.04
C THR A 74 -5.89 4.73 14.05
N THR A 75 -5.72 5.40 15.19
CA THR A 75 -4.98 6.68 15.29
C THR A 75 -3.54 6.57 14.80
N VAL A 76 -2.81 5.53 15.20
CA VAL A 76 -1.40 5.34 14.79
C VAL A 76 -1.28 5.24 13.27
N ILE A 77 -2.13 4.44 12.64
CA ILE A 77 -2.09 4.25 11.19
C ILE A 77 -2.56 5.52 10.48
N ARG A 78 -3.56 6.24 11.02
CA ARG A 78 -4.00 7.53 10.49
C ARG A 78 -2.90 8.59 10.55
N ASP A 79 -2.10 8.60 11.61
CA ASP A 79 -0.97 9.51 11.74
C ASP A 79 0.13 9.19 10.74
N GLU A 80 0.39 7.91 10.45
CA GLU A 80 1.30 7.52 9.37
C GLU A 80 0.76 7.90 7.98
N LEU A 81 -0.53 7.67 7.71
CA LEU A 81 -1.16 8.10 6.46
C LEU A 81 -1.03 9.62 6.26
N ARG A 82 -1.19 10.42 7.32
CA ARG A 82 -1.01 11.88 7.26
C ARG A 82 0.40 12.31 6.85
N ARG A 83 1.42 11.53 7.23
CA ARG A 83 2.83 11.78 6.90
C ARG A 83 3.23 11.22 5.54
N SER A 84 2.41 10.37 4.94
CA SER A 84 2.67 9.76 3.64
C SER A 84 2.59 10.78 2.48
N SER A 85 3.27 10.48 1.38
CA SER A 85 3.22 11.29 0.16
C SER A 85 1.87 11.29 -0.55
N PHE A 86 0.88 10.52 -0.07
CA PHE A 86 -0.49 10.54 -0.58
C PHE A 86 -1.30 11.73 -0.06
N THR A 87 -0.80 12.45 0.95
CA THR A 87 -1.43 13.69 1.42
C THR A 87 -0.68 14.91 0.90
N PRO A 88 -1.35 16.07 0.75
CA PRO A 88 -0.66 17.31 0.37
C PRO A 88 0.48 17.67 1.32
N SER A 89 0.30 17.46 2.63
CA SER A 89 1.31 17.74 3.66
C SER A 89 2.52 16.82 3.53
N GLY A 90 2.32 15.51 3.42
CA GLY A 90 3.41 14.56 3.30
C GLY A 90 4.11 14.63 1.94
N TYR A 91 3.39 14.99 0.87
CA TYR A 91 4.00 15.29 -0.42
C TYR A 91 4.91 16.53 -0.35
N ALA A 92 4.47 17.60 0.31
CA ALA A 92 5.31 18.78 0.54
C ALA A 92 6.54 18.45 1.41
N ASP A 93 6.41 17.59 2.42
CA ASP A 93 7.54 17.08 3.20
C ASP A 93 8.52 16.29 2.33
N LEU A 94 8.01 15.43 1.44
CA LEU A 94 8.83 14.67 0.49
C LEU A 94 9.60 15.61 -0.44
N LEU A 95 8.95 16.60 -1.05
CA LEU A 95 9.61 17.58 -1.92
C LEU A 95 10.72 18.35 -1.18
N ARG A 96 10.48 18.76 0.07
CA ARG A 96 11.51 19.41 0.90
C ARG A 96 12.72 18.52 1.18
N ARG A 97 12.54 17.20 1.29
CA ARG A 97 13.64 16.24 1.45
C ARG A 97 14.39 16.05 0.14
N LEU A 98 13.67 15.89 -0.97
CA LEU A 98 14.24 15.68 -2.30
C LEU A 98 15.01 16.90 -2.82
N ALA A 99 14.58 18.12 -2.48
CA ALA A 99 15.29 19.35 -2.83
C ALA A 99 16.75 19.37 -2.34
N ARG A 100 17.09 18.64 -1.27
CA ARG A 100 18.47 18.52 -0.76
C ARG A 100 19.36 17.65 -1.65
N PHE A 101 18.76 16.81 -2.48
CA PHE A 101 19.43 15.92 -3.41
C PHE A 101 19.45 16.46 -4.83
N ASP A 102 18.78 17.58 -5.09
CA ASP A 102 18.89 18.33 -6.34
C ASP A 102 20.25 19.04 -6.38
N ARG A 103 21.31 18.27 -6.69
CA ARG A 103 22.63 18.83 -7.00
C ARG A 103 22.53 19.54 -8.35
N GLN A 104 22.37 20.85 -8.30
CA GLN A 104 22.52 21.77 -9.44
C GLN A 104 23.95 21.80 -10.01
N GLU A 105 24.93 21.16 -9.36
CA GLU A 105 26.30 21.10 -9.89
C GLU A 105 26.42 19.98 -10.94
N SER A 106 26.26 20.37 -12.21
CA SER A 106 26.91 19.66 -13.31
C SER A 106 28.39 19.46 -12.93
N PRO A 107 28.96 18.25 -13.06
CA PRO A 107 30.38 18.06 -12.77
C PRO A 107 31.16 19.04 -13.66
N ARG A 108 31.83 20.01 -13.03
CA ARG A 108 32.75 20.93 -13.73
C ARG A 108 33.69 20.06 -14.55
N ARG A 109 33.55 20.06 -15.88
CA ARG A 109 34.55 19.48 -16.78
C ARG A 109 35.89 20.10 -16.39
N ARG A 110 36.79 19.31 -15.80
CA ARG A 110 38.18 19.72 -15.65
C ARG A 110 38.68 20.06 -17.07
N PRO A 111 39.23 21.26 -17.32
CA PRO A 111 39.91 21.48 -18.59
C PRO A 111 41.02 20.44 -18.69
N ALA A 112 41.10 19.78 -19.84
CA ALA A 112 42.14 18.80 -20.11
C ALA A 112 43.49 19.50 -19.96
N SER A 113 44.22 19.17 -18.90
CA SER A 113 45.61 19.59 -18.76
C SER A 113 46.42 18.80 -19.78
N GLY A 114 46.92 19.48 -20.81
CA GLY A 114 48.01 18.99 -21.63
C GLY A 114 47.60 18.53 -23.01
N ALA A 115 47.85 19.38 -24.00
CA ALA A 115 48.45 18.98 -25.24
C ALA A 115 49.30 20.16 -25.75
N LYS A 116 50.61 20.00 -25.53
CA LYS A 116 51.81 20.62 -26.11
C LYS A 116 51.68 21.97 -26.81
#